data_AF-A0A1Y2B1D5-F1
#
_entry.id   AF-A0A1Y2B1D5-F1
#
_cell.length_a   1.000
_cell.length_b   1.000
_cell.length_c   1.000
_cell.angle_alpha   90.00
_cell.angle_beta   90.00
_cell.angle_gamma   90.00
#
_symmetry.space_group_name_H-M   'P 1'
#
loop_
_entity.id
_entity.type
_entity.pdbx_description
1 polymer ?
#
loop_
_entity_poly.entity_id
_entity_poly.type
_entity_poly.pdbx_seq_one_letter_code
_entity_poly.pdbx_strand_id
1 'polypeptide(L)'
;MKDAILNNKLSEFQYILNENNNLILDVNNSDKSFDILIFAIKHNASYNFIEYIIQCYKDITNDYKVLNYYIEEYIEENIFKYETPLHSSLERNNLSIIKLLLKNGADVNFRPKNSDIISEFFANIGKPNLKIFKIFLKHGFTIVEDSILIGELVGNEAYTPFIKAFLEHDFYYRYLYQIKK
;
A
#
# COMPACT_ATOMS: atom_id res chain seq x y z
N MET A 1 -11.71 -19.47 -5.67
CA MET A 1 -11.40 -18.14 -5.10
C MET A 1 -10.49 -17.30 -5.99
N LYS A 2 -9.24 -17.74 -6.29
CA LYS A 2 -8.36 -17.02 -7.23
C LYS A 2 -9.00 -16.78 -8.60
N ASP A 3 -9.68 -17.78 -9.17
CA ASP A 3 -10.39 -17.62 -10.45
C ASP A 3 -11.46 -16.53 -10.42
N ALA A 4 -12.28 -16.47 -9.36
CA ALA A 4 -13.29 -15.44 -9.19
C ALA A 4 -12.67 -14.04 -9.10
N ILE A 5 -11.49 -13.89 -8.48
CA ILE A 5 -10.74 -12.63 -8.43
C ILE A 5 -10.22 -12.25 -9.83
N LEU A 6 -9.54 -13.18 -10.50
CA LEU A 6 -8.96 -12.97 -11.84
C LEU A 6 -10.02 -12.55 -12.86
N ASN A 7 -11.22 -13.11 -12.75
CA ASN A 7 -12.35 -12.83 -13.62
C ASN A 7 -13.31 -11.77 -13.07
N ASN A 8 -12.99 -11.10 -11.97
CA ASN A 8 -13.82 -10.06 -11.34
C ASN A 8 -15.27 -10.50 -11.00
N LYS A 9 -15.48 -11.78 -10.72
CA LYS A 9 -16.78 -12.38 -10.39
C LYS A 9 -17.09 -12.24 -8.90
N LEU A 10 -17.47 -11.05 -8.46
CA LEU A 10 -17.72 -10.76 -7.03
C LEU A 10 -18.79 -11.67 -6.42
N SER A 11 -19.89 -11.93 -7.13
CA SER A 11 -20.96 -12.82 -6.62
C SER A 11 -20.47 -14.25 -6.37
N GLU A 12 -19.63 -14.79 -7.26
CA GLU A 12 -19.04 -16.12 -7.10
C GLU A 12 -18.09 -16.15 -5.89
N PHE A 13 -17.29 -15.10 -5.71
CA PHE A 13 -16.41 -14.94 -4.56
C PHE A 13 -17.17 -14.86 -3.24
N GLN A 14 -18.25 -14.07 -3.19
CA GLN A 14 -19.15 -13.96 -2.04
C GLN A 14 -19.78 -15.30 -1.68
N TYR A 15 -20.26 -16.04 -2.68
CA TYR A 15 -20.80 -17.39 -2.48
C TYR A 15 -19.75 -18.32 -1.86
N ILE A 16 -18.53 -18.36 -2.41
CA ILE A 16 -17.44 -19.18 -1.88
C ILE A 16 -17.11 -18.83 -0.43
N LEU A 17 -17.09 -17.54 -0.07
CA LEU A 17 -16.80 -17.10 1.30
C LEU A 17 -17.90 -17.51 2.29
N ASN A 18 -19.17 -17.34 1.90
CA ASN A 18 -20.31 -17.71 2.73
C ASN A 18 -20.34 -19.21 3.02
N GLU A 19 -20.10 -20.06 2.02
CA GLU A 19 -20.03 -21.52 2.19
C GLU A 19 -18.92 -21.96 3.15
N ASN A 20 -17.89 -21.11 3.35
CA ASN A 20 -16.74 -21.41 4.20
C ASN A 20 -16.66 -20.53 5.46
N ASN A 21 -17.75 -19.87 5.87
CA ASN A 21 -17.81 -19.01 7.07
C ASN A 21 -16.64 -18.01 7.21
N ASN A 22 -16.15 -17.44 6.09
CA ASN A 22 -14.99 -16.54 6.06
C ASN A 22 -13.66 -17.15 6.59
N LEU A 23 -13.59 -18.45 6.89
CA LEU A 23 -12.39 -19.13 7.42
C LEU A 23 -11.18 -19.09 6.45
N ILE A 24 -11.41 -18.72 5.18
CA ILE A 24 -10.38 -18.65 4.14
C ILE A 24 -9.67 -17.28 4.14
N LEU A 25 -10.22 -16.27 4.82
CA LEU A 25 -9.57 -14.97 4.98
C LEU A 25 -8.61 -15.07 6.17
N ASP A 26 -7.44 -15.67 5.94
CA ASP A 26 -6.39 -15.76 6.94
C ASP A 26 -5.60 -14.44 7.02
N VAL A 27 -6.18 -13.46 7.72
CA VAL A 27 -5.62 -12.10 7.84
C VAL A 27 -4.31 -12.08 8.66
N ASN A 28 -3.96 -13.18 9.33
CA ASN A 28 -2.79 -13.29 10.23
C ASN A 28 -1.86 -14.47 9.87
N ASN A 29 -1.94 -14.94 8.62
CA ASN A 29 -1.38 -16.21 8.18
C ASN A 29 0.04 -16.47 8.73
N SER A 30 0.20 -17.60 9.41
CA SER A 30 1.52 -18.10 9.80
C SER A 30 2.44 -18.28 8.59
N ASP A 31 1.84 -18.54 7.43
CA ASP A 31 2.49 -18.54 6.13
C ASP A 31 2.37 -17.15 5.47
N LYS A 32 3.47 -16.40 5.48
CA LYS A 32 3.53 -15.07 4.87
C LYS A 32 3.63 -15.11 3.34
N SER A 33 3.50 -16.26 2.67
CA SER A 33 3.68 -16.34 1.22
C SER A 33 2.48 -15.83 0.40
N PHE A 34 1.29 -15.74 0.98
CA PHE A 34 0.07 -15.41 0.22
C PHE A 34 -0.98 -14.67 1.05
N ASP A 35 -1.58 -13.66 0.42
CA ASP A 35 -2.73 -12.92 0.94
C ASP A 35 -3.71 -12.58 -0.19
N ILE A 36 -5.01 -12.66 0.10
CA ILE A 36 -6.09 -12.51 -0.88
C ILE A 36 -6.24 -11.06 -1.34
N LEU A 37 -6.12 -10.09 -0.42
CA LEU A 37 -6.23 -8.68 -0.75
C LEU A 37 -5.06 -8.24 -1.65
N ILE A 38 -3.83 -8.58 -1.26
CA ILE A 38 -2.62 -8.29 -2.06
C ILE A 38 -2.72 -8.96 -3.44
N PHE A 39 -3.14 -10.22 -3.50
CA PHE A 39 -3.36 -10.92 -4.78
C PHE A 39 -4.40 -10.19 -5.65
N ALA A 40 -5.54 -9.80 -5.08
CA ALA A 40 -6.59 -9.09 -5.81
C ALA A 40 -6.11 -7.73 -6.36
N ILE A 41 -5.32 -6.99 -5.59
CA ILE A 41 -4.73 -5.72 -6.02
C ILE A 41 -3.75 -5.95 -7.18
N LYS A 42 -2.79 -6.89 -7.03
CA LYS A 42 -1.80 -7.23 -8.08
C LYS A 42 -2.48 -7.68 -9.37
N HIS A 43 -3.65 -8.31 -9.29
CA HIS A 43 -4.39 -8.85 -10.44
C HIS A 43 -5.56 -7.99 -10.94
N ASN A 44 -5.59 -6.68 -10.65
CA ASN A 44 -6.61 -5.78 -11.22
C ASN A 44 -8.05 -6.14 -10.87
N ALA A 45 -8.29 -6.67 -9.66
CA ALA A 45 -9.64 -6.75 -9.16
C ALA A 45 -10.26 -5.35 -9.07
N SER A 46 -11.55 -5.27 -9.36
CA SER A 46 -12.30 -4.02 -9.42
C SER A 46 -12.38 -3.35 -8.06
N TYR A 47 -12.60 -2.04 -8.05
CA TYR A 47 -12.73 -1.25 -6.81
C TYR A 47 -13.69 -1.89 -5.82
N ASN A 48 -14.89 -2.29 -6.28
CA ASN A 48 -15.91 -2.90 -5.43
C ASN A 48 -15.45 -4.25 -4.84
N PHE A 49 -14.63 -4.99 -5.59
CA PHE A 49 -14.09 -6.27 -5.14
C PHE A 49 -13.06 -6.06 -4.03
N ILE A 50 -12.14 -5.11 -4.23
CA ILE A 50 -11.14 -4.73 -3.21
C ILE A 50 -11.82 -4.18 -1.96
N GLU A 51 -12.81 -3.29 -2.14
CA GLU A 51 -13.58 -2.72 -1.03
C GLU A 51 -14.31 -3.80 -0.23
N TYR A 52 -14.89 -4.79 -0.91
CA TYR A 52 -15.53 -5.94 -0.26
C TYR A 52 -14.54 -6.77 0.56
N ILE A 53 -13.36 -7.10 0.02
CA ILE A 53 -12.33 -7.86 0.77
C ILE A 53 -11.90 -7.08 2.02
N ILE A 54 -11.65 -5.77 1.91
CA ILE A 54 -11.29 -4.92 3.04
C ILE A 54 -12.39 -4.93 4.11
N GLN A 55 -13.66 -4.89 3.71
CA GLN A 55 -14.77 -4.96 4.65
C GLN A 55 -14.77 -6.29 5.41
N CYS A 56 -14.62 -7.43 4.71
CA CYS A 56 -14.54 -8.73 5.37
C CYS A 56 -13.39 -8.82 6.36
N TYR A 57 -12.23 -8.26 6.02
CA TYR A 57 -11.04 -8.21 6.89
C TYR A 57 -11.32 -7.46 8.20
N LYS A 58 -12.02 -6.33 8.11
CA LYS A 58 -12.43 -5.54 9.29
C LYS A 58 -13.43 -6.29 10.17
N ASP A 59 -14.40 -6.96 9.55
CA ASP A 59 -15.44 -7.71 10.26
C ASP A 59 -14.82 -8.86 11.09
N ILE A 60 -13.73 -9.47 10.61
CA ILE A 60 -13.02 -10.55 11.31
C ILE A 60 -12.14 -10.02 12.44
N THR A 61 -11.35 -8.97 12.19
CA THR A 61 -10.25 -8.57 13.08
C THR A 61 -10.66 -7.57 14.15
N ASN A 62 -11.74 -6.81 13.94
CA ASN A 62 -12.14 -5.67 14.79
C ASN A 62 -10.98 -4.67 15.06
N ASP A 63 -9.97 -4.64 14.19
CA ASP A 63 -8.75 -3.84 14.34
C ASP A 63 -8.53 -2.94 13.11
N TYR A 64 -8.10 -1.71 13.37
CA TYR A 64 -7.74 -0.71 12.36
C TYR A 64 -6.37 -0.99 11.71
N LYS A 65 -5.55 -1.86 12.29
CA LYS A 65 -4.24 -2.28 11.74
C LYS A 65 -4.35 -3.37 10.67
N VAL A 66 -5.56 -3.72 10.28
CA VAL A 66 -5.84 -4.82 9.35
C VAL A 66 -5.16 -4.70 7.98
N LEU A 67 -4.70 -3.51 7.59
CA LEU A 67 -4.01 -3.29 6.32
C LEU A 67 -2.49 -3.10 6.47
N ASN A 68 -1.96 -3.16 7.70
CA ASN A 68 -0.55 -2.90 8.03
C ASN A 68 0.18 -4.22 8.30
N TYR A 69 0.09 -5.12 7.33
CA TYR A 69 0.78 -6.41 7.30
C TYR A 69 1.54 -6.57 5.97
N TYR A 70 2.29 -7.65 5.85
CA TYR A 70 3.06 -7.91 4.64
C TYR A 70 3.12 -9.40 4.30
N ILE A 71 3.29 -9.70 3.02
CA ILE A 71 3.69 -11.01 2.53
C ILE A 71 5.17 -11.02 2.14
N GLU A 72 5.79 -12.19 2.19
CA GLU A 72 7.17 -12.47 1.82
C GLU A 72 7.14 -13.17 0.46
N GLU A 73 7.50 -12.44 -0.60
CA GLU A 73 7.65 -12.99 -1.95
C GLU A 73 9.12 -13.37 -2.16
N TYR A 74 9.36 -14.67 -2.32
CA TYR A 74 10.69 -15.18 -2.64
C TYR A 74 11.09 -14.78 -4.05
N ILE A 75 12.22 -14.08 -4.20
CA ILE A 75 12.78 -13.75 -5.50
C ILE A 75 13.89 -14.74 -5.83
N GLU A 76 14.94 -14.75 -5.00
CA GLU A 76 16.17 -15.52 -5.18
C GLU A 76 16.77 -15.90 -3.82
N GLU A 77 17.85 -16.69 -3.80
CA GLU A 77 18.47 -17.19 -2.58
C GLU A 77 18.79 -16.03 -1.60
N ASN A 78 18.16 -16.05 -0.43
CA ASN A 78 18.23 -15.00 0.60
C ASN A 78 17.74 -13.59 0.19
N ILE A 79 17.01 -13.47 -0.92
CA ILE A 79 16.39 -12.21 -1.38
C ILE A 79 14.87 -12.35 -1.34
N PHE A 80 14.24 -11.55 -0.47
CA PHE A 80 12.79 -11.49 -0.30
C PHE A 80 12.28 -10.09 -0.63
N LYS A 81 11.15 -10.02 -1.35
CA LYS A 81 10.34 -8.80 -1.45
C LYS A 81 9.27 -8.83 -0.37
N TYR A 82 9.10 -7.71 0.32
CA TYR A 82 8.10 -7.56 1.38
C TYR A 82 6.97 -6.67 0.90
N GLU A 83 5.86 -7.31 0.53
CA GLU A 83 4.74 -6.63 -0.13
C GLU A 83 3.63 -6.35 0.88
N THR A 84 3.16 -5.11 0.93
CA THR A 84 1.99 -4.71 1.73
C THR A 84 0.79 -4.49 0.80
N PRO A 85 -0.45 -4.41 1.32
CA PRO A 85 -1.58 -3.98 0.51
C PRO A 85 -1.33 -2.64 -0.18
N LEU A 86 -0.64 -1.70 0.49
CA LEU A 86 -0.35 -0.40 -0.09
C LEU A 86 0.80 -0.45 -1.12
N HIS A 87 1.87 -1.22 -0.89
CA HIS A 87 2.95 -1.43 -1.87
C HIS A 87 2.41 -2.01 -3.17
N SER A 88 1.58 -3.07 -3.08
CA SER A 88 1.06 -3.78 -4.26
C SER A 88 0.18 -2.91 -5.15
N SER A 89 -0.34 -1.79 -4.64
CA SER A 89 -1.13 -0.84 -5.42
C SER A 89 -0.29 0.09 -6.32
N LEU A 90 1.03 0.17 -6.11
CA LEU A 90 1.94 1.07 -6.80
C LEU A 90 2.27 0.64 -8.23
N GLU A 91 2.48 -0.66 -8.46
CA GLU A 91 2.86 -1.24 -9.77
C GLU A 91 1.92 -0.81 -10.90
N ARG A 92 0.66 -0.50 -10.56
CA ARG A 92 -0.40 -0.14 -11.51
C ARG A 92 -0.81 1.32 -11.49
N ASN A 93 -0.20 2.15 -10.63
CA ASN A 93 -0.51 3.58 -10.52
C ASN A 93 -2.02 3.85 -10.28
N ASN A 94 -2.71 2.93 -9.60
CA ASN A 94 -4.15 2.98 -9.43
C ASN A 94 -4.53 3.88 -8.24
N LEU A 95 -4.66 5.16 -8.53
CA LEU A 95 -5.01 6.21 -7.57
C LEU A 95 -6.28 5.91 -6.74
N SER A 96 -7.27 5.22 -7.32
CA SER A 96 -8.52 4.91 -6.62
C SER A 96 -8.29 3.86 -5.54
N ILE A 97 -7.50 2.83 -5.82
CA ILE A 97 -7.16 1.78 -4.85
C ILE A 97 -6.23 2.33 -3.76
N ILE A 98 -5.24 3.14 -4.11
CA ILE A 98 -4.37 3.82 -3.13
C ILE A 98 -5.20 4.63 -2.14
N LYS A 99 -6.11 5.48 -2.65
CA LYS A 99 -7.00 6.28 -1.80
C LYS A 99 -7.92 5.42 -0.95
N LEU A 100 -8.43 4.32 -1.50
CA LEU A 100 -9.27 3.38 -0.77
C LEU A 100 -8.50 2.78 0.43
N LEU A 101 -7.29 2.28 0.21
CA LEU A 101 -6.46 1.68 1.27
C LEU A 101 -6.12 2.69 2.36
N LEU A 102 -5.66 3.88 1.97
CA LEU A 102 -5.32 4.96 2.92
C LEU A 102 -6.54 5.43 3.73
N LYS A 103 -7.71 5.59 3.08
CA LYS A 103 -8.98 5.93 3.76
C LYS A 103 -9.38 4.85 4.77
N ASN A 104 -8.98 3.61 4.54
CA ASN A 104 -9.27 2.46 5.40
C ASN A 104 -8.18 2.16 6.44
N GLY A 105 -7.21 3.06 6.63
CA GLY A 105 -6.24 2.97 7.73
C GLY A 105 -4.91 2.31 7.37
N ALA A 106 -4.64 2.06 6.08
CA ALA A 106 -3.31 1.68 5.64
C ALA A 106 -2.30 2.78 6.01
N ASP A 107 -1.29 2.42 6.79
CA ASP A 107 -0.23 3.31 7.24
C ASP A 107 0.81 3.47 6.12
N VAL A 108 0.92 4.69 5.62
CA VAL A 108 1.87 5.06 4.56
C VAL A 108 3.33 4.95 5.02
N ASN A 109 3.59 4.95 6.33
CA ASN A 109 4.91 4.78 6.92
C ASN A 109 5.16 3.35 7.42
N PHE A 110 4.30 2.38 7.08
CA PHE A 110 4.53 0.99 7.44
C PHE A 110 5.69 0.41 6.63
N ARG A 111 6.71 -0.11 7.32
CA ARG A 111 8.00 -0.49 6.73
C ARG A 111 8.41 -1.92 7.08
N PRO A 112 7.78 -2.95 6.49
CA PRO A 112 8.12 -4.33 6.80
C PRO A 112 9.58 -4.61 6.42
N LYS A 113 10.39 -5.06 7.40
CA LYS A 113 11.80 -5.44 7.19
C LYS A 113 12.63 -4.35 6.49
N ASN A 114 12.36 -3.08 6.83
CA ASN A 114 12.97 -1.89 6.23
C ASN A 114 12.62 -1.63 4.77
N SER A 115 11.70 -2.40 4.17
CA SER A 115 11.09 -2.07 2.88
C SER A 115 10.10 -0.93 3.08
N ASP A 116 10.32 0.21 2.45
CA ASP A 116 9.42 1.35 2.54
C ASP A 116 8.73 1.65 1.22
N ILE A 117 7.59 2.33 1.34
CA ILE A 117 6.76 2.64 0.18
C ILE A 117 7.46 3.52 -0.83
N ILE A 118 8.45 4.31 -0.39
CA ILE A 118 9.06 5.32 -1.24
C ILE A 118 10.13 4.72 -2.13
N SER A 119 10.91 3.76 -1.64
CA SER A 119 11.81 2.94 -2.44
C SER A 119 11.04 2.24 -3.57
N GLU A 120 9.92 1.57 -3.26
CA GLU A 120 9.08 0.92 -4.29
C GLU A 120 8.47 1.95 -5.26
N PHE A 121 8.03 3.10 -4.76
CA PHE A 121 7.42 4.16 -5.57
C PHE A 121 8.39 4.75 -6.62
N PHE A 122 9.67 4.89 -6.29
CA PHE A 122 10.70 5.40 -7.21
C PHE A 122 11.38 4.30 -8.04
N ALA A 123 11.41 3.05 -7.56
CA ALA A 123 11.97 1.91 -8.28
C ALA A 123 11.05 1.37 -9.39
N ASN A 124 9.74 1.66 -9.34
CA ASN A 124 8.80 1.23 -10.36
C ASN A 124 9.20 1.74 -11.76
N ILE A 125 9.11 0.86 -12.77
CA ILE A 125 9.64 1.06 -14.14
C ILE A 125 8.97 2.26 -14.88
N GLY A 126 7.88 2.80 -14.34
CA GLY A 126 7.22 4.01 -14.84
C GLY A 126 7.73 5.30 -14.19
N LYS A 127 7.44 6.45 -14.82
CA LYS A 127 7.71 7.75 -14.17
C LYS A 127 6.90 7.86 -12.86
N PRO A 128 7.54 8.17 -11.72
CA PRO A 128 6.84 8.36 -10.46
C PRO A 128 5.71 9.39 -10.61
N ASN A 129 4.57 9.13 -9.98
CA ASN A 129 3.39 9.98 -10.11
C ASN A 129 3.31 11.01 -8.99
N LEU A 130 3.58 12.28 -9.29
CA LEU A 130 3.52 13.38 -8.31
C LEU A 130 2.17 13.47 -7.58
N LYS A 131 1.06 13.08 -8.22
CA LYS A 131 -0.26 13.06 -7.55
C LYS A 131 -0.33 12.00 -6.45
N ILE A 132 0.22 10.80 -6.68
CA ILE A 132 0.32 9.76 -5.65
C ILE A 132 1.20 10.24 -4.51
N PHE A 133 2.36 10.80 -4.83
CA PHE A 133 3.26 11.32 -3.80
C PHE A 133 2.60 12.39 -2.93
N LYS A 134 1.87 13.34 -3.52
CA LYS A 134 1.07 14.33 -2.76
C LYS A 134 -0.02 13.69 -1.90
N ILE A 135 -0.62 12.58 -2.34
CA ILE A 135 -1.58 11.82 -1.53
C ILE A 135 -0.87 11.19 -0.33
N PHE A 136 0.32 10.63 -0.50
CA PHE A 136 1.13 10.09 0.60
C PHE A 136 1.45 11.17 1.63
N LEU A 137 1.95 12.34 1.19
CA LEU A 137 2.22 13.47 2.08
C LEU A 137 0.98 13.87 2.89
N LYS A 138 -0.18 14.00 2.23
CA LYS A 138 -1.45 14.32 2.88
C LYS A 138 -1.86 13.30 3.96
N HIS A 139 -1.47 12.03 3.79
CA HIS A 139 -1.75 10.96 4.77
C HIS A 139 -0.61 10.77 5.77
N GLY A 140 0.26 11.77 5.93
CA GLY A 140 1.28 11.78 6.98
C GLY A 140 2.57 11.05 6.62
N PHE A 141 2.86 10.87 5.32
CA PHE A 141 4.15 10.33 4.91
C PHE A 141 5.30 11.23 5.37
N THR A 142 6.29 10.63 6.01
CA THR A 142 7.51 11.28 6.47
C THR A 142 8.74 10.63 5.84
N ILE A 143 9.69 11.45 5.41
CA ILE A 143 11.00 10.96 4.97
C ILE A 143 11.87 10.71 6.21
N VAL A 144 12.50 9.54 6.27
CA VAL A 144 13.50 9.22 7.29
C VAL A 144 14.92 9.46 6.77
N GLU A 145 15.86 9.72 7.70
CA GLU A 145 17.25 10.06 7.40
C GLU A 145 17.98 8.98 6.58
N ASP A 146 17.72 7.69 6.86
CA ASP A 146 18.36 6.57 6.17
C ASP A 146 17.63 6.12 4.89
N SER A 147 16.61 6.86 4.43
CA SER A 147 15.99 6.51 3.16
C SER A 147 16.97 6.80 2.02
N ILE A 148 17.24 5.77 1.19
CA ILE A 148 18.01 5.83 -0.07
C ILE A 148 17.59 7.03 -0.93
N LEU A 149 16.33 7.45 -0.75
CA LEU A 149 15.67 8.62 -1.29
C LEU A 149 16.46 9.94 -1.24
N ILE A 150 17.12 10.33 -0.14
CA ILE A 150 17.78 11.66 -0.10
C ILE A 150 18.92 11.72 -1.12
N GLY A 151 19.69 10.64 -1.26
CA GLY A 151 20.76 10.54 -2.24
C GLY A 151 20.27 10.55 -3.69
N GLU A 152 19.22 9.77 -3.98
CA GLU A 152 18.67 9.64 -5.33
C GLU A 152 17.85 10.85 -5.80
N LEU A 153 17.09 11.48 -4.90
CA LEU A 153 16.26 12.64 -5.25
C LEU A 153 17.10 13.89 -5.55
N VAL A 154 18.15 14.14 -4.74
CA VAL A 154 18.93 15.39 -4.83
C VAL A 154 19.83 15.40 -6.07
N GLY A 155 20.26 14.23 -6.53
CA GLY A 155 21.14 14.10 -7.70
C GLY A 155 20.42 14.06 -9.06
N ASN A 156 19.09 13.97 -9.09
CA ASN A 156 18.32 13.75 -10.33
C ASN A 156 17.26 14.84 -10.53
N GLU A 157 17.47 15.70 -11.54
CA GLU A 157 16.56 16.80 -11.85
C GLU A 157 15.11 16.36 -12.10
N ALA A 158 14.89 15.13 -12.59
CA ALA A 158 13.55 14.58 -12.81
C ALA A 158 12.74 14.47 -11.52
N TYR A 159 13.40 14.43 -10.37
CA TYR A 159 12.78 14.31 -9.06
C TYR A 159 12.60 15.64 -8.32
N THR A 160 13.07 16.76 -8.90
CA THR A 160 12.86 18.12 -8.36
C THR A 160 11.41 18.42 -7.95
N PRO A 161 10.37 18.05 -8.73
CA PRO A 161 8.99 18.33 -8.33
C PRO A 161 8.56 17.61 -7.04
N PHE A 162 9.15 16.46 -6.74
CA PHE A 162 8.87 15.68 -5.53
C PHE A 162 9.53 16.31 -4.31
N ILE A 163 10.80 16.69 -4.43
CA ILE A 163 11.51 17.42 -3.38
C ILE A 163 10.76 18.70 -3.03
N LYS A 164 10.37 19.49 -4.05
CA LYS A 164 9.61 20.72 -3.85
C LYS A 164 8.30 20.46 -3.13
N ALA A 165 7.53 19.45 -3.56
CA ALA A 165 6.25 19.10 -2.91
C ALA A 165 6.44 18.65 -1.46
N PHE A 166 7.50 17.89 -1.16
CA PHE A 166 7.83 17.48 0.21
C PHE A 166 8.19 18.69 1.08
N LEU A 167 9.09 19.55 0.62
CA LEU A 167 9.50 20.75 1.37
C LEU A 167 8.34 21.72 1.60
N GLU A 168 7.49 21.92 0.60
CA GLU A 168 6.25 22.72 0.74
C GLU A 168 5.34 22.13 1.82
N HIS A 169 5.16 20.81 1.83
CA HIS A 169 4.33 20.14 2.82
C HIS A 169 4.94 20.18 4.23
N ASP A 170 6.23 19.87 4.37
CA ASP A 170 6.94 19.86 5.66
C ASP A 170 7.06 21.27 6.26
N PHE A 171 7.42 22.27 5.45
CA PHE A 171 7.50 23.66 5.89
C PHE A 171 6.13 24.15 6.38
N TYR A 172 5.06 23.88 5.62
CA TYR A 172 3.71 24.22 6.03
C TYR A 172 3.31 23.52 7.34
N TYR A 173 3.65 22.24 7.50
CA TYR A 173 3.41 21.49 8.72
C TYR A 173 4.12 22.09 9.93
N ARG A 174 5.42 22.39 9.80
CA ARG A 174 6.22 23.01 10.86
C ARG A 174 5.74 24.42 11.21
N TYR A 175 5.33 25.21 10.23
CA TYR A 175 4.82 26.57 10.43
C TYR A 175 3.51 26.60 11.23
N LEU A 176 2.55 25.72 10.92
CA LEU A 176 1.30 25.63 11.68
C LEU A 176 1.48 25.18 13.14
N TYR A 177 2.46 24.31 13.40
CA TYR A 177 2.78 23.86 14.77
C TYR A 177 3.44 24.94 15.63
N GLN A 178 4.11 25.92 15.03
CA GLN A 178 4.68 27.06 15.75
C GLN A 178 3.63 28.11 16.14
N ILE A 179 2.53 28.23 15.39
CA ILE A 179 1.45 29.20 15.67
C ILE A 179 0.45 28.68 16.73
N LYS A 180 0.43 27.37 17.00
CA LYS A 180 -0.45 26.75 17.99
C LYS A 180 0.15 26.61 19.41
N LYS A 181 1.29 27.25 19.68
CA LYS A 181 1.85 27.42 21.03
C LYS A 181 1.63 28.86 21.49
#